data_AF-A6LYC2-F1
#
_entry.id   AF-A6LYC2-F1
#
_cell.length_a   1.000
_cell.length_b   1.000
_cell.length_c   1.000
_cell.angle_alpha   90.00
_cell.angle_beta   90.00
_cell.angle_gamma   90.00
#
_symmetry.space_group_name_H-M   'P 1'
#
loop_
_entity.id
_entity.type
_entity.pdbx_description
1 polymer ?
#
loop_
_entity_poly.entity_id
_entity_poly.type
_entity_poly.pdbx_seq_one_letter_code
_entity_poly.pdbx_strand_id
1 'polypeptide(L)' 'MSTAIIITVGLFFILAIPVILLIDSKYKEKRNFQCTKCFHIFDIFENQLNSYKINGKLHVKCPKCGEYSPVKMIRKE' A
#
# COMPACT_ATOMS: atom_id res chain seq x y z
N MET A 1 -29.59 -2.82 -22.31
CA MET A 1 -28.87 -2.31 -21.12
C MET A 1 -29.38 -0.90 -20.85
N SER A 2 -30.25 -0.72 -19.85
CA SER A 2 -30.88 0.57 -19.58
C SER A 2 -29.85 1.58 -19.05
N THR A 3 -29.93 2.83 -19.50
CA THR A 3 -29.10 3.96 -19.02
C THR A 3 -29.06 4.07 -17.50
N ALA A 4 -30.16 3.73 -16.82
CA ALA A 4 -30.24 3.64 -15.36
C ALA A 4 -29.21 2.67 -14.73
N ILE A 5 -28.92 1.54 -15.40
CA ILE A 5 -27.94 0.54 -14.94
C ILE A 5 -26.52 1.11 -15.08
N ILE A 6 -26.23 1.81 -16.18
CA ILE A 6 -24.92 2.42 -16.41
C ILE A 6 -24.63 3.50 -15.35
N ILE A 7 -25.63 4.32 -15.02
CA ILE A 7 -25.50 5.40 -14.03
C ILE A 7 -25.28 4.82 -12.62
N THR A 8 -26.07 3.81 -12.22
CA THR A 8 -25.94 3.17 -10.90
C THR A 8 -24.60 2.45 -10.73
N VAL A 9 -24.15 1.72 -11.76
CA VAL A 9 -22.84 1.07 -11.74
C VAL A 9 -21.71 2.11 -11.70
N GLY A 10 -21.82 3.19 -12.49
CA GLY A 10 -20.85 4.29 -12.48
C GLY A 10 -20.72 4.95 -11.10
N LEU A 11 -21.83 5.32 -10.47
CA LEU A 11 -21.86 5.88 -9.12
C LEU A 11 -21.27 4.93 -8.07
N PHE A 12 -21.55 3.63 -8.19
CA PHE A 12 -20.97 2.62 -7.30
C PHE A 12 -19.44 2.62 -7.38
N PHE A 13 -18.85 2.63 -8.57
CA PHE A 13 -17.39 2.69 -8.73
C PHE A 13 -16.81 4.01 -8.22
N ILE A 14 -17.47 5.15 -8.48
CA ILE A 14 -17.02 6.47 -8.00
C ILE A 14 -16.95 6.53 -6.48
N LEU A 15 -17.87 5.88 -5.76
CA LEU A 15 -17.89 5.85 -4.30
C LEU A 15 -17.01 4.73 -3.72
N ALA A 16 -16.98 3.56 -4.34
CA ALA A 16 -16.26 2.39 -3.81
C ALA A 16 -14.74 2.54 -3.91
N ILE A 17 -14.23 3.04 -5.04
CA ILE A 17 -12.77 3.19 -5.27
C ILE A 17 -12.10 4.07 -4.20
N PRO A 18 -12.58 5.30 -3.91
CA PRO A 18 -11.95 6.14 -2.88
C PRO A 18 -12.03 5.53 -1.49
N VAL A 19 -13.12 4.82 -1.17
CA VAL A 19 -13.26 4.10 0.12
C VAL A 19 -12.21 2.99 0.25
N ILE A 20 -12.00 2.18 -0.81
CA ILE A 20 -11.00 1.11 -0.81
C ILE A 20 -9.58 1.69 -0.65
N LEU A 21 -9.27 2.78 -1.35
CA LEU A 21 -7.97 3.46 -1.24
C LEU A 21 -7.74 4.03 0.18
N LEU A 22 -8.78 4.61 0.79
CA LEU A 22 -8.73 5.10 2.17
C LEU A 22 -8.44 3.99 3.18
N ILE A 23 -9.05 2.81 3.00
CA ILE A 23 -8.83 1.65 3.87
C ILE A 23 -7.39 1.15 3.75
N ASP A 24 -6.85 1.01 2.54
CA ASP A 24 -5.47 0.57 2.33
C ASP A 24 -4.46 1.58 2.90
N SER A 25 -4.73 2.87 2.75
CA SER A 25 -3.90 3.94 3.34
C SER A 25 -3.88 3.86 4.87
N LYS A 26 -5.06 3.81 5.53
CA LYS A 26 -5.15 3.65 6.99
C LYS A 26 -4.51 2.36 7.49
N TYR A 27 -4.58 1.28 6.70
CA TYR A 27 -3.95 0.01 7.06
C TYR A 27 -2.43 0.10 7.04
N LYS A 28 -1.85 0.80 6.05
CA LYS A 28 -0.41 1.05 5.94
C LYS A 28 0.10 2.04 6.99
N GLU A 29 -0.69 3.05 7.34
CA GLU A 29 -0.35 4.06 8.36
C GLU A 29 -0.07 3.46 9.74
N LYS A 30 -0.84 2.43 10.11
CA LYS A 30 -0.73 1.73 11.40
C LYS A 30 0.41 0.70 11.45
N ARG A 31 1.23 0.59 10.41
CA ARG A 31 2.28 -0.43 10.31
C ARG A 31 3.62 0.20 9.98
N ASN A 32 4.64 -0.27 10.68
CA ASN A 32 6.02 -0.06 10.31
C ASN A 32 6.46 -1.12 9.30
N PHE A 33 7.50 -0.81 8.54
CA PHE A 33 8.10 -1.71 7.57
C PHE A 33 9.55 -1.96 7.96
N GLN A 34 9.91 -3.23 8.04
CA GLN A 34 11.26 -3.66 8.37
C GLN A 34 11.94 -4.19 7.13
N CYS A 35 13.06 -3.59 6.76
CA CYS A 35 13.94 -4.11 5.71
C CYS A 35 14.49 -5.49 6.11
N THR A 36 14.37 -6.49 5.24
CA THR A 36 14.93 -7.82 5.52
C THR A 36 16.45 -7.92 5.39
N LYS A 37 17.10 -6.96 4.72
CA LYS A 37 18.56 -6.93 4.55
C LYS A 37 19.29 -6.26 5.72
N CYS A 38 18.82 -5.09 6.16
CA CYS A 38 19.50 -4.30 7.20
C CYS A 38 18.68 -4.15 8.50
N PHE A 39 17.53 -4.81 8.59
CA PHE A 39 16.62 -4.81 9.75
C PHE A 39 16.10 -3.44 10.19
N HIS A 40 16.36 -2.40 9.40
CA HIS A 40 15.89 -1.05 9.69
C HIS A 40 14.37 -0.96 9.57
N ILE A 41 13.76 -0.34 10.57
CA ILE A 41 12.32 -0.11 10.67
C ILE A 41 12.04 1.32 10.22
N PHE A 42 11.12 1.49 9.28
CA PHE A 42 10.75 2.79 8.72
C PHE A 42 9.27 2.81 8.34
N ASP A 43 8.74 4.02 8.18
CA ASP A 43 7.40 4.24 7.67
C ASP A 43 7.36 4.23 6.14
N ILE A 44 6.33 3.60 5.56
CA ILE A 44 6.26 3.47 4.10
C ILE A 44 5.75 4.72 3.39
N PHE A 45 5.24 5.72 4.11
CA PHE A 45 4.53 6.85 3.50
C PHE A 45 5.38 7.58 2.44
N GLU A 46 6.66 7.80 2.70
CA GLU A 46 7.58 8.41 1.72
C GLU A 46 7.97 7.44 0.59
N ASN A 47 7.99 6.13 0.85
CA ASN A 47 8.50 5.13 -0.09
C ASN A 47 7.41 4.32 -0.81
N GLN A 48 6.13 4.68 -0.69
CA GLN A 48 5.04 3.99 -1.41
C GLN A 48 5.24 4.02 -2.93
N LEU A 49 5.68 5.15 -3.48
CA LEU A 49 5.96 5.30 -4.91
C LEU A 49 7.16 4.46 -5.37
N ASN A 50 8.08 4.16 -4.47
CA ASN A 50 9.26 3.31 -4.71
C ASN A 50 9.05 1.90 -4.14
N SER A 51 7.83 1.38 -4.25
CA SER A 51 7.50 0.03 -3.83
C SER A 51 6.85 -0.77 -4.95
N TYR A 52 7.14 -2.06 -4.98
CA TYR A 52 6.52 -3.00 -5.91
C TYR A 52 6.25 -4.32 -5.21
N LYS A 53 5.31 -5.11 -5.74
CA LYS A 53 4.95 -6.41 -5.17
C LYS A 53 5.34 -7.53 -6.14
N ILE A 54 6.22 -8.43 -5.72
CA ILE A 54 6.61 -9.64 -6.48
C ILE A 54 6.37 -10.85 -5.60
N ASN A 55 5.72 -11.89 -6.14
CA ASN A 55 5.39 -13.13 -5.43
C ASN A 55 4.71 -12.90 -4.07
N GLY A 56 3.78 -11.93 -4.00
CA GLY A 56 3.07 -11.57 -2.78
C GLY A 56 3.90 -10.78 -1.76
N LYS A 57 5.21 -10.62 -1.97
CA LYS A 57 6.11 -9.87 -1.08
C LYS A 57 6.25 -8.43 -1.54
N LEU A 58 6.04 -7.51 -0.60
CA LEU A 58 6.28 -6.09 -0.83
C LEU A 58 7.78 -5.84 -0.81
N HIS A 59 8.29 -5.23 -1.87
CA HIS A 59 9.66 -4.77 -1.99
C HIS A 59 9.66 -3.25 -1.98
N VAL A 60 10.55 -2.67 -1.20
CA VAL A 60 10.67 -1.23 -1.04
C VAL A 60 12.15 -0.87 -1.06
N LYS A 61 12.49 0.27 -1.65
CA LYS A 61 13.83 0.84 -1.48
C LYS A 61 14.02 1.17 0.01
N CYS A 62 14.99 0.56 0.68
CA CYS A 62 15.22 0.85 2.09
C CYS A 62 15.88 2.24 2.23
N PRO A 63 15.39 3.13 3.11
CA PRO A 63 16.00 4.45 3.30
C PRO A 63 17.40 4.38 3.92
N LYS A 64 17.71 3.32 4.68
CA LYS A 64 19.02 3.14 5.34
C LYS A 64 20.09 2.55 4.43
N CYS A 65 19.79 1.45 3.72
CA CYS A 65 20.78 0.78 2.85
C CYS A 65 20.65 1.14 1.37
N GLY A 66 19.62 1.89 0.96
CA GLY A 66 19.40 2.31 -0.43
C GLY A 66 19.00 1.20 -1.40
N GLU A 67 19.00 -0.07 -0.96
CA GLU A 67 18.68 -1.21 -1.82
C GLU A 67 17.18 -1.54 -1.82
N TYR A 68 16.69 -2.01 -2.96
CA TYR A 68 15.39 -2.66 -3.04
C TYR A 68 15.48 -4.03 -2.37
N SER A 69 14.60 -4.25 -1.39
CA SER A 69 14.55 -5.50 -0.65
C SER A 69 13.12 -5.79 -0.19
N PRO A 70 12.78 -7.07 0.03
CA PRO A 70 11.50 -7.40 0.63
C PRO A 70 11.44 -6.81 2.04
N VAL A 71 10.26 -6.32 2.43
CA VAL A 71 10.00 -5.76 3.76
C VAL A 71 9.01 -6.62 4.52
N LYS A 72 9.18 -6.69 5.84
CA LYS A 72 8.20 -7.26 6.76
C LYS A 72 7.33 -6.14 7.34
N MET A 73 6.03 -6.33 7.35
CA MET A 73 5.12 -5.41 8.04
C MET A 73 5.09 -5.74 9.53
N ILE A 74 5.35 -4.74 10.37
CA ILE A 74 5.28 -4.82 11.83
C ILE A 74 4.17 -3.88 12.29
N ARG A 75 3.40 -4.27 13.32
CA ARG A 75 2.45 -3.33 13.94
C ARG A 75 3.23 -2.21 14.64
N LYS A 76 2.74 -0.98 14.51
CA LYS A 76 3.14 0.09 15.44
C LYS A 76 2.54 -0.26 16.80
N GLU A 77 3.37 -0.30 17.84
CA GLU A 77 2.91 -0.39 19.23
C GLU A 77 2.21 0.90 19.64
#